data_AF-A0A836TD33-F1
#
_entry.id   AF-A0A836TD33-F1
#
_cell.length_a   1.000
_cell.length_b   1.000
_cell.length_c   1.000
_cell.angle_alpha   90.00
_cell.angle_beta   90.00
_cell.angle_gamma   90.00
#
_symmetry.space_group_name_H-M   'P 1'
#
loop_
_entity.id
_entity.type
_entity.pdbx_description
1 polymer ?
#
loop_
_entity_poly.entity_id
_entity_poly.type
_entity_poly.pdbx_seq_one_letter_code
_entity_poly.pdbx_strand_id
1 'polypeptide(L)'
;MEGVLEDYKKKYRAVHKQRRSVEEFDKKVSQMLAGAKISVETEVTNLKLKLETEIGTSEKFSPSELSKIYGVDEPVLVDLQIIDPLQDMRILFKKLEDSGCDGEVFVSLNEIIQMYAKEIRNVESTVWSGRSVDQRKETKMHVAKLSLNLKEIVLSLHDLARQALLEKEKRNEEIILKIRSNLEKLFKSVADSEPLQNKLEPFWGVLN
;
A
#
# COMPACT_ATOMS: atom_id res chain seq x y z
N MET A 1 -37.50 3.69 10.49
CA MET A 1 -37.45 3.13 9.12
C MET A 1 -38.05 1.72 9.07
N GLU A 2 -37.76 0.84 10.04
CA GLU A 2 -38.35 -0.51 10.14
C GLU A 2 -39.89 -0.54 10.22
N GLY A 3 -40.52 0.39 10.95
CA GLY A 3 -41.99 0.43 11.09
C GLY A 3 -42.75 0.70 9.79
N VAL A 4 -42.21 1.53 8.88
CA VAL A 4 -42.85 1.83 7.59
C VAL A 4 -42.72 0.65 6.62
N LEU A 5 -41.58 -0.05 6.67
CA LEU A 5 -41.33 -1.20 5.82
C LEU A 5 -42.27 -2.36 6.17
N GLU A 6 -42.48 -2.62 7.46
CA GLU A 6 -43.39 -3.68 7.89
C GLU A 6 -44.86 -3.38 7.64
N ASP A 7 -45.28 -2.11 7.72
CA ASP A 7 -46.63 -1.72 7.31
C ASP A 7 -46.85 -1.91 5.80
N TYR A 8 -45.87 -1.54 4.98
CA TYR A 8 -45.92 -1.78 3.53
C TYR A 8 -45.95 -3.27 3.19
N LYS A 9 -45.08 -4.06 3.82
CA LYS A 9 -45.05 -5.52 3.65
C LYS A 9 -46.40 -6.15 4.02
N LYS A 10 -47.00 -5.75 5.15
CA LYS A 10 -48.29 -6.25 5.60
C LYS A 10 -49.41 -5.91 4.61
N LYS A 11 -49.42 -4.68 4.08
CA LYS A 11 -50.40 -4.21 3.09
C LYS A 11 -50.29 -4.97 1.76
N TYR A 12 -49.10 -5.13 1.22
CA TYR A 12 -48.90 -5.84 -0.05
C TYR A 12 -49.05 -7.36 0.07
N ARG A 13 -48.68 -7.94 1.21
CA ARG A 13 -48.90 -9.37 1.49
C ARG A 13 -50.38 -9.74 1.44
N ALA A 14 -51.28 -8.86 1.89
CA ALA A 14 -52.73 -9.05 1.78
C ALA A 14 -53.21 -9.15 0.32
N VAL A 15 -52.63 -8.36 -0.59
CA VAL A 15 -52.92 -8.41 -2.03
C VAL A 15 -52.40 -9.72 -2.66
N HIS A 16 -51.21 -10.16 -2.28
CA HIS A 16 -50.64 -11.44 -2.74
C HIS A 16 -51.39 -12.66 -2.18
N LYS A 17 -52.06 -12.53 -1.02
CA LYS A 17 -52.95 -13.55 -0.46
C LYS A 17 -54.17 -13.80 -1.35
N GLN A 18 -54.75 -12.75 -1.95
CA GLN A 18 -55.85 -12.89 -2.91
C GLN A 18 -55.40 -13.57 -4.22
N ARG A 19 -54.12 -13.42 -4.59
CA ARG A 19 -53.53 -13.97 -5.82
C ARG A 19 -52.86 -15.34 -5.63
N ARG A 20 -52.93 -15.94 -4.43
CA ARG A 20 -52.25 -17.19 -4.05
C ARG A 20 -50.73 -17.19 -4.35
N SER A 21 -50.06 -16.05 -4.21
CA SER A 21 -48.62 -15.88 -4.49
C SER A 21 -47.83 -15.32 -3.30
N VAL A 22 -48.30 -15.61 -2.08
CA VAL A 22 -47.69 -15.10 -0.83
C VAL A 22 -46.27 -15.63 -0.63
N GLU A 23 -46.03 -16.90 -0.95
CA GLU A 23 -44.71 -17.53 -0.77
C GLU A 23 -43.65 -16.92 -1.70
N GLU A 24 -44.00 -16.66 -2.96
CA GLU A 24 -43.12 -15.96 -3.91
C GLU A 24 -42.83 -14.52 -3.48
N PHE A 25 -43.86 -13.82 -2.98
CA PHE A 25 -43.70 -12.47 -2.45
C PHE A 25 -42.77 -12.44 -1.23
N ASP A 26 -43.02 -13.29 -0.24
CA ASP A 26 -42.23 -13.37 0.99
C ASP A 26 -40.76 -13.75 0.69
N LYS A 27 -40.53 -14.65 -0.27
CA LYS A 27 -39.19 -15.00 -0.76
C LYS A 27 -38.48 -13.81 -1.42
N LYS A 28 -39.17 -13.08 -2.30
CA LYS A 28 -38.61 -11.93 -3.03
C LYS A 28 -38.27 -10.77 -2.09
N VAL A 29 -39.13 -10.49 -1.10
CA VAL A 29 -38.88 -9.50 -0.05
C VAL A 29 -37.64 -9.87 0.77
N SER A 30 -37.50 -11.15 1.13
CA SER A 30 -36.35 -11.64 1.90
C SER A 30 -35.03 -11.52 1.12
N GLN A 31 -35.04 -11.86 -0.18
CA GLN A 31 -33.87 -11.70 -1.06
C GLN A 31 -33.48 -10.23 -1.22
N MET A 32 -34.45 -9.34 -1.39
CA MET A 32 -34.20 -7.90 -1.55
C MET A 32 -33.63 -7.28 -0.27
N LEU A 33 -34.14 -7.68 0.90
CA LEU A 33 -33.60 -7.27 2.21
C LEU A 33 -32.17 -7.75 2.41
N ALA A 34 -31.87 -9.01 2.07
CA ALA A 34 -30.52 -9.54 2.16
C ALA A 34 -29.54 -8.79 1.25
N GLY A 35 -29.93 -8.52 0.00
CA GLY A 35 -29.12 -7.74 -0.94
C GLY A 35 -28.90 -6.29 -0.48
N ALA A 36 -29.93 -5.63 0.05
CA ALA A 36 -29.82 -4.29 0.60
C ALA A 36 -28.90 -4.25 1.82
N LYS A 37 -28.99 -5.26 2.71
CA LYS A 37 -28.10 -5.38 3.88
C LYS A 37 -26.63 -5.50 3.45
N ILE A 38 -26.33 -6.38 2.50
CA ILE A 38 -24.97 -6.54 1.95
C ILE A 38 -24.46 -5.24 1.33
N SER A 39 -25.32 -4.53 0.56
CA SER A 39 -24.96 -3.25 -0.04
C SER A 39 -24.65 -2.19 1.02
N VAL A 40 -25.46 -2.08 2.08
CA VAL A 40 -25.21 -1.16 3.20
C VAL A 40 -23.93 -1.53 3.94
N GLU A 41 -23.70 -2.80 4.26
CA GLU A 41 -22.47 -3.26 4.92
C GLU A 41 -21.22 -2.96 4.08
N THR A 42 -21.32 -3.10 2.76
CA THR A 42 -20.25 -2.75 1.81
C THR A 42 -19.97 -1.24 1.84
N GLU A 43 -21.00 -0.40 1.74
CA GLU A 43 -20.86 1.05 1.80
C GLU A 43 -20.35 1.54 3.16
N VAL A 44 -20.80 0.94 4.27
CA VAL A 44 -20.28 1.23 5.61
C VAL A 44 -18.79 0.88 5.71
N THR A 45 -18.37 -0.25 5.14
CA THR A 45 -16.95 -0.65 5.11
C THR A 45 -16.13 0.31 4.26
N ASN A 46 -16.62 0.70 3.08
CA ASN A 46 -15.97 1.68 2.21
C ASN A 46 -15.85 3.06 2.86
N LEU A 47 -16.91 3.52 3.53
CA LEU A 47 -16.90 4.79 4.27
C LEU A 47 -15.95 4.73 5.46
N LYS A 48 -15.90 3.61 6.19
CA LYS A 48 -14.94 3.42 7.28
C LYS A 48 -13.50 3.48 6.76
N LEU A 49 -13.21 2.82 5.64
CA LEU A 49 -11.90 2.89 4.99
C LEU A 49 -11.55 4.32 4.54
N LYS A 50 -12.50 5.05 3.94
CA LYS A 50 -12.31 6.47 3.58
C LYS A 50 -12.06 7.34 4.80
N LEU A 51 -12.84 7.17 5.88
CA LEU A 51 -12.69 7.92 7.12
C LEU A 51 -11.36 7.61 7.81
N GLU A 52 -10.93 6.35 7.85
CA GLU A 52 -9.61 5.97 8.37
C GLU A 52 -8.48 6.58 7.54
N THR A 53 -8.67 6.66 6.22
CA THR A 53 -7.73 7.32 5.32
C THR A 53 -7.69 8.83 5.60
N GLU A 54 -8.83 9.50 5.70
CA GLU A 54 -8.96 10.93 5.99
C GLU A 54 -8.48 11.30 7.41
N ILE A 55 -8.82 10.52 8.43
CA ILE A 55 -8.37 10.73 9.82
C ILE A 55 -6.87 10.46 9.94
N GLY A 56 -6.35 9.46 9.23
CA GLY A 56 -4.90 9.24 9.09
C GLY A 56 -4.16 10.38 8.39
N THR A 57 -4.86 11.21 7.60
CA THR A 57 -4.22 12.34 6.89
C THR A 57 -3.88 13.55 7.77
N SER A 58 -4.37 13.63 9.01
CA SER A 58 -4.02 14.72 9.92
C SER A 58 -2.54 14.72 10.34
N GLU A 59 -1.79 13.66 10.02
CA GLU A 59 -0.36 13.48 10.30
C GLU A 59 0.48 13.33 9.01
N LYS A 60 -0.01 13.82 7.86
CA LYS A 60 0.76 13.80 6.61
C LYS A 60 2.01 14.67 6.72
N PHE A 61 3.17 14.05 6.51
CA PHE A 61 4.42 14.77 6.40
C PHE A 61 4.47 15.61 5.14
N SER A 62 4.96 16.83 5.29
CA SER A 62 5.39 17.65 4.16
C SER A 62 6.51 16.95 3.38
N PRO A 63 6.69 17.27 2.08
CA PRO A 63 7.80 16.75 1.30
C PRO A 63 9.17 17.02 1.95
N SER A 64 9.32 18.16 2.63
CA SER A 64 10.53 18.51 3.38
C SER A 64 10.83 17.56 4.56
N GLU A 65 9.79 17.06 5.23
CA GLU A 65 9.94 16.11 6.32
C GLU A 65 10.27 14.71 5.79
N LEU A 66 9.58 14.27 4.73
CA LEU A 66 9.92 13.02 4.04
C LEU A 66 11.36 13.05 3.51
N SER A 67 11.80 14.20 3.00
CA SER A 67 13.18 14.39 2.53
C SER A 67 14.19 14.15 3.66
N LYS A 68 13.94 14.67 4.86
CA LYS A 68 14.78 14.44 6.04
C LYS A 68 14.74 12.98 6.51
N ILE A 69 13.56 12.35 6.51
CA ILE A 69 13.39 10.97 6.96
C ILE A 69 14.13 10.00 6.05
N TYR A 70 13.97 10.14 4.73
CA TYR A 70 14.49 9.17 3.77
C TYR A 70 15.83 9.57 3.16
N GLY A 71 16.27 10.81 3.34
CA GLY A 71 17.50 11.33 2.74
C GLY A 71 17.42 11.46 1.23
N VAL A 72 16.22 11.75 0.70
CA VAL A 72 15.97 11.98 -0.73
C VAL A 72 15.59 13.45 -0.90
N ASP A 73 16.16 14.13 -1.90
CA ASP A 73 15.86 15.54 -2.11
C ASP A 73 14.38 15.76 -2.44
N GLU A 74 13.80 16.84 -1.93
CA GLU A 74 12.38 17.15 -2.13
C GLU A 74 11.96 17.18 -3.62
N PRO A 75 12.71 17.79 -4.55
CA PRO A 75 12.38 17.71 -5.98
C PRO A 75 12.37 16.27 -6.50
N VAL A 76 13.31 15.44 -6.05
CA VAL A 76 13.40 14.03 -6.46
C VAL A 76 12.22 13.23 -5.94
N LEU A 77 11.75 13.49 -4.71
CA LEU A 77 10.54 12.88 -4.17
C LEU A 77 9.29 13.20 -5.02
N VAL A 78 9.18 14.45 -5.48
CA VAL A 78 8.09 14.92 -6.34
C VAL A 78 8.21 14.29 -7.74
N ASP A 79 9.38 14.37 -8.37
CA ASP A 79 9.63 13.88 -9.73
C ASP A 79 9.44 12.36 -9.84
N LEU A 80 9.88 11.61 -8.82
CA LEU A 80 9.66 10.17 -8.76
C LEU A 80 8.22 9.80 -8.40
N GLN A 81 7.42 10.76 -7.91
CA GLN A 81 6.04 10.57 -7.46
C GLN A 81 5.94 9.53 -6.33
N ILE A 82 6.86 9.58 -5.36
CA ILE A 82 6.92 8.62 -4.25
C ILE A 82 6.43 9.18 -2.92
N ILE A 83 5.99 10.44 -2.87
CA ILE A 83 5.44 11.06 -1.65
C ILE A 83 4.24 10.27 -1.11
N ASP A 84 3.22 10.04 -1.93
CA ASP A 84 2.01 9.32 -1.51
C ASP A 84 2.34 7.86 -1.11
N PRO A 85 3.09 7.07 -1.90
CA PRO A 85 3.55 5.74 -1.47
C PRO A 85 4.26 5.74 -0.11
N LEU A 86 5.14 6.70 0.15
CA LEU A 86 5.86 6.79 1.44
C LEU A 86 4.92 7.16 2.59
N GLN A 87 3.95 8.05 2.37
CA GLN A 87 2.93 8.36 3.37
C GLN A 87 2.03 7.16 3.67
N ASP A 88 1.57 6.47 2.62
CA ASP A 88 0.70 5.29 2.72
C ASP A 88 1.41 4.14 3.44
N MET A 89 2.70 3.90 3.16
CA MET A 89 3.50 2.89 3.85
C MET A 89 3.48 3.07 5.37
N ARG A 90 3.60 4.31 5.87
CA ARG A 90 3.56 4.56 7.32
C ARG A 90 2.21 4.22 7.93
N ILE A 91 1.12 4.52 7.22
CA ILE A 91 -0.24 4.15 7.65
C ILE A 91 -0.36 2.62 7.68
N LEU A 92 0.14 1.92 6.66
CA LEU A 92 0.13 0.46 6.60
C LEU A 92 0.96 -0.16 7.73
N PHE A 93 2.14 0.36 8.02
CA PHE A 93 3.00 -0.10 9.10
C PHE A 93 2.33 0.06 10.46
N LYS A 94 1.72 1.21 10.73
CA LYS A 94 0.95 1.42 11.96
C LYS A 94 -0.20 0.42 12.12
N LYS A 95 -0.94 0.14 11.04
CA LYS A 95 -2.01 -0.87 11.06
C LYS A 95 -1.46 -2.28 11.33
N LEU A 96 -0.28 -2.60 10.82
CA LEU A 96 0.37 -3.88 11.08
C LEU A 96 0.89 -3.98 12.53
N GLU A 97 1.48 -2.92 13.07
CA GLU A 97 1.88 -2.83 14.49
C GLU A 97 0.66 -3.00 15.41
N ASP A 98 -0.43 -2.29 15.13
CA ASP A 98 -1.70 -2.39 15.87
C ASP A 98 -2.30 -3.81 15.79
N SER A 99 -1.96 -4.58 14.75
CA SER A 99 -2.34 -5.99 14.59
C SER A 99 -1.42 -6.98 15.31
N GLY A 100 -0.35 -6.50 15.95
CA GLY A 100 0.60 -7.30 16.72
C GLY A 100 1.91 -7.65 15.99
N CYS A 101 2.18 -7.04 14.82
CA CYS A 101 3.48 -7.19 14.17
C CYS A 101 4.57 -6.41 14.92
N ASP A 102 5.80 -6.93 14.90
CA ASP A 102 6.95 -6.25 15.50
C ASP A 102 7.32 -4.99 14.70
N GLY A 103 7.32 -3.84 15.39
CA GLY A 103 7.67 -2.55 14.81
C GLY A 103 9.09 -2.48 14.24
N GLU A 104 10.03 -3.29 14.74
CA GLU A 104 11.41 -3.34 14.24
C GLU A 104 11.50 -3.77 12.76
N VAL A 105 10.53 -4.57 12.30
CA VAL A 105 10.42 -4.99 10.90
C VAL A 105 10.18 -3.79 9.98
N PHE A 106 9.38 -2.81 10.43
CA PHE A 106 9.08 -1.61 9.63
C PHE A 106 10.21 -0.58 9.67
N VAL A 107 10.98 -0.53 10.77
CA VAL A 107 12.24 0.21 10.81
C VAL A 107 13.18 -0.30 9.73
N SER A 108 13.32 -1.63 9.62
CA SER A 108 14.19 -2.26 8.62
C SER A 108 13.80 -1.92 7.17
N LEU A 109 12.50 -1.82 6.87
CA LEU A 109 12.02 -1.37 5.55
C LEU A 109 12.35 0.09 5.25
N ASN A 110 12.23 0.98 6.24
CA ASN A 110 12.60 2.38 6.05
C ASN A 110 14.11 2.54 5.84
N GLU A 111 14.92 1.75 6.55
CA GLU A 111 16.37 1.74 6.39
C GLU A 111 16.80 1.27 5.00
N ILE A 112 16.11 0.33 4.36
CA ILE A 112 16.37 -0.07 2.96
C ILE A 112 16.29 1.15 2.03
N ILE A 113 15.24 1.97 2.18
CA ILE A 113 15.03 3.18 1.38
C ILE A 113 16.16 4.18 1.64
N GLN A 114 16.51 4.42 2.91
CA GLN A 114 17.60 5.32 3.30
C GLN A 114 18.97 4.87 2.78
N MET A 115 19.26 3.58 2.84
CA MET A 115 20.49 3.00 2.32
C MET A 115 20.61 3.18 0.81
N TYR A 116 19.51 2.92 0.08
CA TYR A 116 19.50 3.10 -1.36
C TYR A 116 19.61 4.59 -1.77
N ALA A 117 18.95 5.48 -1.05
CA ALA A 117 19.08 6.94 -1.23
C ALA A 117 20.50 7.45 -0.92
N LYS A 118 21.16 6.88 0.09
CA LYS A 118 22.57 7.17 0.39
C LYS A 118 23.48 6.74 -0.77
N GLU A 119 23.23 5.59 -1.38
CA GLU A 119 24.02 5.12 -2.51
C GLU A 119 23.86 6.02 -3.75
N ILE A 120 22.64 6.47 -4.04
CA ILE A 120 22.39 7.46 -5.10
C ILE A 120 23.25 8.71 -4.87
N ARG A 121 23.24 9.26 -3.65
CA ARG A 121 24.04 10.45 -3.29
C ARG A 121 25.54 10.20 -3.39
N ASN A 122 26.02 9.02 -3.00
CA ASN A 122 27.42 8.64 -3.16
C ASN A 122 27.81 8.71 -4.63
N VAL A 123 27.03 8.08 -5.52
CA VAL A 123 27.29 8.11 -6.97
C VAL A 123 27.20 9.54 -7.51
N GLU A 124 26.17 10.30 -7.14
CA GLU A 124 25.95 11.67 -7.57
C GLU A 124 27.12 12.59 -7.19
N SER A 125 27.67 12.44 -5.99
CA SER A 125 28.82 13.22 -5.52
C SER A 125 30.06 13.07 -6.40
N THR A 126 30.17 11.95 -7.15
CA THR A 126 31.30 11.70 -8.05
C THR A 126 31.12 12.28 -9.45
N VAL A 127 29.91 12.77 -9.81
CA VAL A 127 29.61 13.30 -11.17
C VAL A 127 30.61 14.37 -11.60
N TRP A 128 30.99 15.28 -10.71
CA TRP A 128 31.92 16.37 -11.04
C TRP A 128 33.40 15.98 -10.99
N SER A 129 33.71 14.79 -10.47
CA SER A 129 35.07 14.24 -10.46
C SER A 129 35.49 13.61 -11.80
N GLY A 130 34.53 13.43 -12.73
CA GLY A 130 34.78 12.91 -14.07
C GLY A 130 35.72 13.81 -14.90
N ARG A 131 36.72 13.18 -15.53
CA ARG A 131 37.79 13.85 -16.30
C ARG A 131 37.37 14.23 -17.72
N SER A 132 36.25 13.69 -18.24
CA SER A 132 35.68 14.01 -19.55
C SER A 132 34.18 14.26 -19.48
N VAL A 133 33.62 14.93 -20.50
CA VAL A 133 32.17 15.14 -20.62
C VAL A 133 31.42 13.80 -20.67
N ASP A 134 31.96 12.82 -21.40
CA ASP A 134 31.34 11.50 -21.53
C ASP A 134 31.28 10.75 -20.20
N GLN A 135 32.33 10.81 -19.37
CA GLN A 135 32.31 10.22 -18.03
C GLN A 135 31.24 10.86 -17.15
N ARG A 136 31.10 12.19 -17.17
CA ARG A 136 30.06 12.88 -16.39
C ARG A 136 28.66 12.52 -16.86
N LYS A 137 28.48 12.37 -18.18
CA LYS A 137 27.20 11.94 -18.78
C LYS A 137 26.85 10.53 -18.33
N GLU A 138 27.80 9.61 -18.36
CA GLU A 138 27.63 8.23 -17.90
C GLU A 138 27.23 8.18 -16.42
N THR A 139 27.94 8.90 -15.54
CA THR A 139 27.58 8.97 -14.11
C THR A 139 26.18 9.55 -13.90
N LYS A 140 25.80 10.60 -14.62
CA LYS A 140 24.43 11.17 -14.54
C LYS A 140 23.37 10.17 -14.99
N MET A 141 23.62 9.43 -16.06
CA MET A 141 22.71 8.36 -16.51
C MET A 141 22.61 7.24 -15.47
N HIS A 142 23.71 6.91 -14.80
CA HIS A 142 23.72 5.93 -13.73
C HIS A 142 22.87 6.40 -12.53
N VAL A 143 23.03 7.66 -12.09
CA VAL A 143 22.19 8.28 -11.05
C VAL A 143 20.72 8.22 -11.44
N ALA A 144 20.35 8.60 -12.67
CA ALA A 144 18.97 8.54 -13.13
C ALA A 144 18.40 7.11 -13.08
N LYS A 145 19.20 6.10 -13.45
CA LYS A 145 18.81 4.69 -13.35
C LYS A 145 18.58 4.28 -11.90
N LEU A 146 19.47 4.67 -10.98
CA LEU A 146 19.29 4.38 -9.56
C LEU A 146 18.07 5.09 -8.98
N SER A 147 17.79 6.35 -9.36
CA SER A 147 16.57 7.05 -8.91
C SER A 147 15.29 6.36 -9.38
N LEU A 148 15.26 5.82 -10.61
CA LEU A 148 14.14 4.99 -11.07
C LEU A 148 14.02 3.68 -10.28
N ASN A 149 15.15 3.03 -9.98
CA ASN A 149 15.14 1.84 -9.13
C ASN A 149 14.64 2.14 -7.72
N LEU A 150 14.99 3.30 -7.14
CA LEU A 150 14.46 3.73 -5.84
C LEU A 150 12.94 3.82 -5.87
N LYS A 151 12.36 4.40 -6.93
CA LYS A 151 10.90 4.42 -7.12
C LYS A 151 10.31 3.01 -7.10
N GLU A 152 10.88 2.10 -7.87
CA GLU A 152 10.42 0.70 -7.93
C GLU A 152 10.57 -0.04 -6.60
N ILE A 153 11.63 0.25 -5.82
CA ILE A 153 11.81 -0.29 -4.47
C ILE A 153 10.69 0.21 -3.56
N VAL A 154 10.44 1.52 -3.51
CA VAL A 154 9.38 2.09 -2.66
C VAL A 154 8.02 1.48 -3.00
N LEU A 155 7.68 1.39 -4.28
CA LEU A 155 6.41 0.79 -4.73
C LEU A 155 6.34 -0.71 -4.37
N SER A 156 7.43 -1.44 -4.57
CA SER A 156 7.51 -2.87 -4.22
C SER A 156 7.32 -3.10 -2.72
N LEU A 157 7.97 -2.30 -1.87
CA LEU A 157 7.83 -2.38 -0.40
C LEU A 157 6.43 -2.00 0.06
N HIS A 158 5.83 -0.99 -0.56
CA HIS A 158 4.46 -0.58 -0.31
C HIS A 158 3.45 -1.69 -0.64
N ASP A 159 3.57 -2.31 -1.82
CA ASP A 159 2.70 -3.41 -2.22
C ASP A 159 2.90 -4.65 -1.33
N LEU A 160 4.13 -4.88 -0.87
CA LEU A 160 4.44 -5.90 0.11
C LEU A 160 3.72 -5.67 1.44
N ALA A 161 3.73 -4.43 1.94
CA ALA A 161 3.02 -4.04 3.15
C ALA A 161 1.50 -4.21 3.00
N ARG A 162 0.94 -3.89 1.82
CA ARG A 162 -0.47 -4.15 1.51
C ARG A 162 -0.81 -5.64 1.56
N GLN A 163 0.04 -6.51 1.02
CA GLN A 163 -0.16 -7.96 1.10
C GLN A 163 -0.07 -8.47 2.55
N ALA A 164 0.85 -7.95 3.35
CA ALA A 164 1.00 -8.34 4.76
C ALA A 164 -0.26 -8.03 5.59
N LEU A 165 -0.98 -6.95 5.27
CA LEU A 165 -2.21 -6.56 5.96
C LEU A 165 -3.39 -7.49 5.67
N LEU A 166 -3.33 -8.29 4.60
CA LEU A 166 -4.38 -9.26 4.29
C LEU A 166 -4.27 -10.49 5.18
N GLU A 167 -5.42 -11.07 5.52
CA GLU A 167 -5.51 -12.43 6.08
C GLU A 167 -4.75 -13.40 5.17
N LYS A 168 -4.09 -14.40 5.77
CA LYS A 168 -3.17 -15.31 5.06
C LYS A 168 -3.83 -15.96 3.84
N GLU A 169 -5.09 -16.32 3.93
CA GLU A 169 -5.88 -16.97 2.88
C GLU A 169 -6.24 -16.03 1.71
N LYS A 170 -6.17 -14.71 1.93
CA LYS A 170 -6.48 -13.66 0.93
C LYS A 170 -5.23 -13.09 0.27
N ARG A 171 -4.04 -13.46 0.74
CA ARG A 171 -2.76 -13.02 0.18
C ARG A 171 -2.57 -13.61 -1.21
N ASN A 172 -1.98 -12.83 -2.11
CA ASN A 172 -1.62 -13.32 -3.44
C ASN A 172 -0.15 -13.74 -3.46
N GLU A 173 0.10 -15.04 -3.29
CA GLU A 173 1.45 -15.61 -3.26
C GLU A 173 2.25 -15.34 -4.56
N GLU A 174 1.59 -15.35 -5.72
CA GLU A 174 2.24 -15.07 -6.99
C GLU A 174 2.75 -13.62 -7.05
N ILE A 175 1.96 -12.67 -6.56
CA ILE A 175 2.36 -11.26 -6.45
C ILE A 175 3.51 -11.12 -5.46
N ILE A 176 3.46 -11.77 -4.30
CA ILE A 176 4.53 -11.72 -3.30
C ILE A 176 5.84 -12.23 -3.89
N LEU A 177 5.82 -13.37 -4.59
CA LEU A 177 7.01 -13.93 -5.26
C LEU A 177 7.55 -13.01 -6.36
N LYS A 178 6.67 -12.37 -7.13
CA LYS A 178 7.06 -11.37 -8.14
C LYS A 178 7.74 -10.16 -7.51
N ILE A 179 7.16 -9.62 -6.43
CA ILE A 179 7.74 -8.50 -5.68
C ILE A 179 9.11 -8.89 -5.13
N ARG A 180 9.24 -10.07 -4.51
CA ARG A 180 10.52 -10.59 -4.02
C ARG A 180 11.58 -10.66 -5.13
N SER A 181 11.25 -11.28 -6.26
CA SER A 181 12.17 -11.38 -7.39
C SER A 181 12.55 -10.01 -7.95
N ASN A 182 11.63 -9.05 -7.95
CA ASN A 182 11.90 -7.69 -8.38
C ASN A 182 12.89 -6.99 -7.45
N LEU A 183 12.65 -7.04 -6.13
CA LEU A 183 13.53 -6.46 -5.12
C LEU A 183 14.94 -7.07 -5.16
N GLU A 184 15.06 -8.39 -5.31
CA GLU A 184 16.36 -9.06 -5.48
C GLU A 184 17.14 -8.54 -6.70
N LYS A 185 16.45 -8.29 -7.83
CA LYS A 185 17.07 -7.70 -9.03
C LYS A 185 17.47 -6.25 -8.82
N LEU A 186 16.63 -5.46 -8.16
CA LEU A 186 16.89 -4.05 -7.87
C LEU A 186 18.07 -3.90 -6.90
N PHE A 187 18.17 -4.74 -5.87
CA PHE A 187 19.29 -4.68 -4.92
C PHE A 187 20.62 -5.06 -5.57
N LYS A 188 20.64 -6.00 -6.51
CA LYS A 188 21.87 -6.33 -7.28
C LYS A 188 22.39 -5.18 -8.16
N SER A 189 21.63 -4.09 -8.31
CA SER A 189 22.08 -2.92 -9.07
C SER A 189 23.02 -1.99 -8.30
N VAL A 190 23.19 -2.20 -6.99
CA VAL A 190 24.17 -1.49 -6.15
C VAL A 190 25.35 -2.40 -5.82
N ALA A 191 26.52 -1.80 -5.55
CA ALA A 191 27.77 -2.54 -5.35
C ALA A 191 27.75 -3.47 -4.13
N ASP A 192 27.02 -3.09 -3.06
CA ASP A 192 26.88 -3.87 -1.84
C ASP A 192 25.39 -4.13 -1.53
N SER A 193 24.88 -5.24 -2.08
CA SER A 193 23.45 -5.59 -1.99
C SER A 193 23.08 -6.45 -0.78
N GLU A 194 24.07 -7.07 -0.13
CA GLU A 194 23.86 -8.01 0.98
C GLU A 194 23.16 -7.34 2.18
N PRO A 195 23.55 -6.13 2.61
CA PRO A 195 22.86 -5.44 3.70
C PRO A 195 21.38 -5.14 3.41
N LEU A 196 21.03 -4.84 2.15
CA LEU A 196 19.64 -4.59 1.74
C LEU A 196 18.78 -5.86 1.84
N GLN A 197 19.35 -7.00 1.44
CA GLN A 197 18.67 -8.30 1.55
C GLN A 197 18.48 -8.70 3.01
N ASN A 198 19.52 -8.55 3.83
CA ASN A 198 19.47 -8.89 5.25
C ASN A 198 18.42 -8.07 6.03
N LYS A 199 18.23 -6.79 5.68
CA LYS A 199 17.17 -5.96 6.27
C LYS A 199 15.76 -6.34 5.82
N LEU A 200 15.62 -6.98 4.66
CA LEU A 200 14.31 -7.41 4.15
C LEU A 200 13.88 -8.76 4.75
N GLU A 201 14.83 -9.59 5.17
CA GLU A 201 14.59 -10.96 5.65
C GLU A 201 13.54 -11.07 6.78
N PRO A 202 13.55 -10.21 7.82
CA PRO A 202 12.53 -10.25 8.87
C PRO A 202 11.11 -10.07 8.34
N PHE A 203 10.93 -9.31 7.25
CA PHE A 203 9.61 -9.06 6.67
C PHE A 203 9.02 -10.31 6.02
N TRP A 204 9.85 -11.22 5.48
CA TRP A 204 9.34 -12.49 4.94
C TRP A 204 8.69 -13.35 6.03
N GLY A 205 9.14 -13.22 7.29
CA GLY A 205 8.51 -13.86 8.44
C GLY A 205 7.08 -13.39 8.69
N VAL A 206 6.77 -12.11 8.42
CA VAL A 206 5.42 -11.54 8.55
C VAL A 206 4.45 -12.07 7.48
N LEU A 207 5.00 -12.44 6.32
CA LEU A 207 4.25 -12.94 5.18
C LEU A 207 3.98 -14.45 5.23
N ASN A 208 4.74 -15.20 6.05
CA ASN A 208 4.59 -16.64 6.27
C ASN A 208 3.55 -16.98 7.34
#